data_AF-A0A429GHD1-F1
#
_entry.id   AF-A0A429GHD1-F1
#
_cell.length_a   1.000
_cell.length_b   1.000
_cell.length_c   1.000
_cell.angle_alpha   90.00
_cell.angle_beta   90.00
_cell.angle_gamma   90.00
#
_symmetry.space_group_name_H-M   'P 1'
#
loop_
_entity.id
_entity.type
_entity.pdbx_description
1 polymer ?
#
loop_
_entity_poly.entity_id
_entity_poly.type
_entity_poly.pdbx_seq_one_letter_code
_entity_poly.pdbx_strand_id
1 'polypeptide(L)'
;MRALVFIALILVLILLSSLAIYYMNRDSDNDGIPDYKEREYGTDPNKPNYLLAYALKKLPEKEALRFKDVDFNESSKEFVDLYASLSQDKRSSKEVNMILDNILSDNVIDETEKNLFDDRFVNPSLPSIDNLSWNPTRENLDKIYDINVTFIARDDKSPIAYAELRFIPVEYTYMIEKYGMRPENYPKVFPPDKERVLVLNPVDGKFDSLEEKFSVPIKDIVGGREYKIVALVKDLAGNEKIVEVKTPYIRQFENLGKELYDKGIIVAAHYYNWYTPGQGIPKDLPDKPLLGLYYSDDNIVFNKHVDWATGHGINVFLFPYPYHNPKIAFIGLEKTFKKNMEADLFNQIKFSFCSTFLDETGKPPPYNFDNPEVKEAFVKAVEDLISNYTSLPNYWKIDGKPVIVTWSTHAYQSKEGNIKDAFEKVGSNKDIYIIGE
;
A
#
# COMPACT_ATOMS: atom_id res chain seq x y z
N MET A 1 -15.52 91.34 -32.29
CA MET A 1 -15.61 90.99 -30.84
C MET A 1 -15.91 89.52 -30.60
N ARG A 2 -16.96 88.91 -31.18
CA ARG A 2 -17.31 87.49 -30.95
C ARG A 2 -16.20 86.47 -31.30
N ALA A 3 -15.46 86.68 -32.39
CA ALA A 3 -14.36 85.77 -32.78
C ALA A 3 -13.14 85.80 -31.84
N LEU A 4 -12.79 86.98 -31.31
CA LEU A 4 -11.70 87.16 -30.33
C LEU A 4 -12.02 86.50 -28.97
N VAL A 5 -13.28 86.59 -28.53
CA VAL A 5 -13.76 85.92 -27.31
C VAL A 5 -13.73 84.39 -27.49
N PHE A 6 -14.09 83.89 -28.68
CA PHE A 6 -14.04 82.47 -28.98
C PHE A 6 -12.60 81.91 -29.00
N ILE A 7 -11.64 82.65 -29.59
CA ILE A 7 -10.21 82.29 -29.58
C ILE A 7 -9.64 82.31 -28.16
N ALA A 8 -9.99 83.32 -27.35
CA ALA A 8 -9.56 83.39 -25.95
C ALA A 8 -10.11 82.23 -25.10
N LEU A 9 -11.37 81.83 -25.31
CA LEU A 9 -11.97 80.66 -24.65
C LEU A 9 -11.27 79.35 -25.05
N ILE A 10 -10.92 79.17 -26.33
CA ILE A 10 -10.16 78.01 -26.81
C ILE A 10 -8.77 77.97 -26.16
N LEU A 11 -8.07 79.11 -26.09
CA LEU A 11 -6.76 79.19 -25.44
C LEU A 11 -6.83 78.86 -23.95
N VAL A 12 -7.86 79.34 -23.23
CA VAL A 12 -8.08 78.99 -21.82
C VAL A 12 -8.39 77.50 -21.65
N LEU A 13 -9.19 76.92 -22.53
CA LEU A 13 -9.46 75.46 -22.53
C LEU A 13 -8.20 74.64 -22.80
N ILE A 14 -7.34 75.08 -23.73
CA ILE A 14 -6.04 74.45 -24.00
C ILE A 14 -5.12 74.60 -22.78
N LEU A 15 -5.12 75.76 -22.12
CA LEU A 15 -4.29 75.99 -20.93
C LEU A 15 -4.76 75.16 -19.73
N LEU A 16 -6.08 75.05 -19.53
CA LEU A 16 -6.67 74.21 -18.49
C LEU A 16 -6.46 72.73 -18.78
N SER A 17 -6.58 72.29 -20.03
CA SER A 17 -6.31 70.90 -20.41
C SER A 17 -4.84 70.55 -20.30
N SER A 18 -3.92 71.44 -20.71
CA SER A 18 -2.48 71.22 -20.55
C SER A 18 -2.04 71.25 -19.08
N LEU A 19 -2.63 72.11 -18.24
CA LEU A 19 -2.38 72.11 -16.80
C LEU A 19 -2.93 70.83 -16.14
N ALA A 20 -4.11 70.36 -16.55
CA ALA A 20 -4.68 69.10 -16.07
C ALA A 20 -3.80 67.91 -16.48
N ILE A 21 -3.31 67.85 -17.73
CA ILE A 21 -2.38 66.83 -18.20
C ILE A 21 -1.06 66.87 -17.41
N TYR A 22 -0.55 68.08 -17.12
CA TYR A 22 0.67 68.24 -16.31
C TYR A 22 0.50 67.66 -14.91
N TYR A 23 -0.58 68.00 -14.19
CA TYR A 23 -0.83 67.45 -12.86
C TYR A 23 -1.18 65.96 -12.87
N MET A 24 -1.81 65.47 -13.93
CA MET A 24 -2.10 64.05 -14.11
C MET A 24 -0.86 63.20 -14.43
N ASN A 25 0.19 63.79 -14.99
CA ASN A 25 1.41 63.05 -15.36
C ASN A 25 2.61 63.43 -14.50
N ARG A 26 2.41 64.22 -13.45
CA ARG A 26 3.47 64.57 -12.50
C ARG A 26 3.82 63.32 -11.68
N ASP A 27 5.09 62.98 -11.68
CA ASP A 27 5.73 61.89 -10.94
C ASP A 27 6.97 62.54 -10.29
N SER A 28 6.85 62.88 -9.00
CA SER A 28 7.82 63.76 -8.33
C SER A 28 9.10 63.02 -7.92
N ASP A 29 9.06 61.70 -7.75
CA ASP A 29 10.20 60.88 -7.36
C ASP A 29 10.75 59.98 -8.50
N ASN A 30 10.08 59.99 -9.66
CA ASN A 30 10.41 59.26 -10.89
C ASN A 30 10.43 57.74 -10.71
N ASP A 31 9.54 57.19 -9.88
CA ASP A 31 9.35 55.75 -9.75
C ASP A 31 8.46 55.14 -10.85
N GLY A 32 7.76 55.98 -11.62
CA GLY A 32 6.84 55.61 -12.68
C GLY A 32 5.36 55.57 -12.28
N ILE A 33 5.00 56.04 -11.08
CA ILE A 33 3.64 56.22 -10.59
C ILE A 33 3.35 57.72 -10.49
N PRO A 34 2.25 58.23 -11.09
CA PRO A 34 1.91 59.64 -10.92
C PRO A 34 1.50 60.00 -9.49
N ASP A 35 1.87 61.21 -9.02
CA ASP A 35 1.58 61.74 -7.67
C ASP A 35 0.11 61.58 -7.25
N TYR A 36 -0.82 61.73 -8.20
CA TYR A 36 -2.25 61.63 -7.92
C TYR A 36 -2.70 60.19 -7.64
N LYS A 37 -2.06 59.19 -8.29
CA LYS A 37 -2.30 57.77 -8.06
C LYS A 37 -1.69 57.32 -6.74
N GLU A 38 -0.51 57.79 -6.41
CA GLU A 38 0.12 57.49 -5.13
C GLU A 38 -0.74 57.95 -3.94
N ARG A 39 -1.33 59.14 -4.02
CA ARG A 39 -2.31 59.61 -3.02
C ARG A 39 -3.56 58.72 -2.94
N GLU A 40 -4.00 58.15 -4.06
CA GLU A 40 -5.12 57.18 -4.10
C GLU A 40 -4.72 55.85 -3.44
N TYR A 41 -3.47 55.41 -3.63
CA TYR A 41 -2.91 54.17 -3.10
C TYR A 41 -2.45 54.27 -1.62
N GLY A 42 -2.32 55.50 -1.13
CA GLY A 42 -1.81 55.82 0.20
C GLY A 42 -0.28 55.73 0.30
N THR A 43 0.45 55.91 -0.80
CA THR A 43 1.91 56.04 -0.83
C THR A 43 2.33 57.52 -0.81
N ASP A 44 3.61 57.82 -0.55
CA ASP A 44 4.14 59.19 -0.49
C ASP A 44 4.71 59.61 -1.85
N PRO A 45 4.16 60.66 -2.52
CA PRO A 45 4.61 61.09 -3.84
C PRO A 45 6.06 61.56 -3.97
N ASN A 46 6.79 61.65 -2.87
CA ASN A 46 8.20 62.04 -2.87
C ASN A 46 9.12 60.90 -2.43
N LYS A 47 8.59 59.68 -2.25
CA LYS A 47 9.34 58.49 -1.80
C LYS A 47 9.14 57.34 -2.80
N PRO A 48 10.18 56.97 -3.57
CA PRO A 48 10.05 55.98 -4.63
C PRO A 48 9.49 54.64 -4.15
N ASN A 49 8.58 54.08 -4.96
CA ASN A 49 7.98 52.77 -4.80
C ASN A 49 8.16 51.92 -6.07
N TYR A 50 9.43 51.68 -6.41
CA TYR A 50 9.82 50.97 -7.63
C TYR A 50 9.18 49.57 -7.76
N LEU A 51 8.92 48.86 -6.66
CA LEU A 51 8.28 47.55 -6.71
C LEU A 51 6.80 47.65 -7.05
N LEU A 52 6.04 48.57 -6.44
CA LEU A 52 4.65 48.81 -6.80
C LEU A 52 4.54 49.26 -8.27
N ALA A 53 5.42 50.17 -8.70
CA ALA A 53 5.46 50.65 -10.08
C ALA A 53 5.72 49.50 -11.06
N TYR A 54 6.58 48.54 -10.68
CA TYR A 54 6.83 47.33 -11.45
C TYR A 54 5.61 46.39 -11.45
N ALA A 55 5.00 46.14 -10.29
CA ALA A 55 3.83 45.29 -10.14
C ALA A 55 2.62 45.80 -10.94
N LEU A 56 2.36 47.11 -10.96
CA LEU A 56 1.28 47.74 -11.74
C LEU A 56 1.41 47.51 -13.25
N LYS A 57 2.61 47.23 -13.76
CA LYS A 57 2.85 46.90 -15.18
C LYS A 57 2.54 45.43 -15.50
N LYS A 58 2.47 44.56 -14.49
CA LYS A 58 2.39 43.10 -14.62
C LYS A 58 1.08 42.51 -14.11
N LEU A 59 0.46 43.14 -13.12
CA LEU A 59 -0.67 42.63 -12.37
C LEU A 59 -1.87 43.58 -12.43
N PRO A 60 -3.10 43.08 -12.22
CA PRO A 60 -4.25 43.94 -11.96
C PRO A 60 -3.98 44.87 -10.77
N GLU A 61 -4.48 46.11 -10.85
CA GLU A 61 -4.22 47.18 -9.86
C GLU A 61 -4.44 46.72 -8.41
N LYS A 62 -5.55 46.03 -8.13
CA LYS A 62 -5.86 45.52 -6.78
C LYS A 62 -4.82 44.53 -6.25
N GLU A 63 -4.21 43.72 -7.12
CA GLU A 63 -3.19 42.74 -6.74
C GLU A 63 -1.82 43.40 -6.62
N ALA A 64 -1.48 44.32 -7.52
CA ALA A 64 -0.25 45.11 -7.46
C ALA A 64 -0.15 45.90 -6.15
N LEU A 65 -1.28 46.45 -5.67
CA LEU A 65 -1.34 47.20 -4.41
C LEU A 65 -0.93 46.40 -3.16
N ARG A 66 -0.85 45.07 -3.24
CA ARG A 66 -0.34 44.24 -2.13
C ARG A 66 1.17 44.40 -1.93
N PHE A 67 1.90 44.83 -2.96
CA PHE A 67 3.36 45.02 -2.93
C PHE A 67 3.78 46.44 -2.54
N LYS A 68 2.82 47.32 -2.20
CA LYS A 68 3.09 48.76 -2.01
C LYS A 68 4.01 49.09 -0.84
N ASP A 69 4.10 48.21 0.16
CA ASP A 69 4.90 48.45 1.36
C ASP A 69 6.22 47.65 1.34
N VAL A 70 6.51 46.92 0.26
CA VAL A 70 7.62 45.97 0.16
C VAL A 70 8.86 46.59 -0.49
N ASP A 71 10.03 46.27 0.04
CA ASP A 71 11.31 46.78 -0.44
C ASP A 71 11.66 46.27 -1.86
N PHE A 72 12.16 47.18 -2.71
CA PHE A 72 12.60 46.84 -4.06
C PHE A 72 14.02 46.26 -4.07
N ASN A 73 14.15 44.99 -4.46
CA ASN A 73 15.39 44.30 -4.71
C ASN A 73 15.17 43.28 -5.87
N GLU A 74 16.22 42.58 -6.31
CA GLU A 74 16.04 41.61 -7.41
C GLU A 74 15.11 40.44 -7.03
N SER A 75 15.15 39.94 -5.78
CA SER A 75 14.24 38.88 -5.31
C SER A 75 12.78 39.31 -5.35
N SER A 76 12.45 40.52 -4.86
CA SER A 76 11.07 41.01 -4.85
C SER A 76 10.54 41.29 -6.26
N LYS A 77 11.38 41.79 -7.15
CA LYS A 77 11.06 41.95 -8.58
C LYS A 77 10.81 40.60 -9.28
N GLU A 78 11.70 39.63 -9.10
CA GLU A 78 11.54 38.28 -9.66
C GLU A 78 10.30 37.58 -9.08
N PHE A 79 10.02 37.78 -7.80
CA PHE A 79 8.80 37.27 -7.16
C PHE A 79 7.53 37.81 -7.82
N VAL A 80 7.48 39.11 -8.13
CA VAL A 80 6.35 39.70 -8.88
C VAL A 80 6.19 39.02 -10.25
N ASP A 81 7.29 38.70 -10.94
CA ASP A 81 7.24 37.97 -12.21
C ASP A 81 6.71 36.54 -12.04
N LEU A 82 7.13 35.82 -11.00
CA LEU A 82 6.62 34.49 -10.65
C LEU A 82 5.12 34.53 -10.34
N TYR A 83 4.68 35.43 -9.47
CA TYR A 83 3.27 35.59 -9.14
C TYR A 83 2.44 36.00 -10.38
N ALA A 84 2.94 36.89 -11.22
CA ALA A 84 2.30 37.30 -12.47
C ALA A 84 2.19 36.16 -13.50
N SER A 85 3.10 35.19 -13.48
CA SER A 85 3.05 34.02 -14.37
C SER A 85 1.94 33.03 -14.03
N LEU A 86 1.41 33.06 -12.80
CA LEU A 86 0.28 32.22 -12.41
C LEU A 86 -0.99 32.58 -13.20
N SER A 87 -1.90 31.63 -13.38
CA SER A 87 -3.22 31.95 -13.91
C SER A 87 -4.03 32.77 -12.90
N GLN A 88 -5.02 33.54 -13.38
CA GLN A 88 -5.89 34.33 -12.50
C GLN A 88 -6.61 33.46 -11.45
N ASP A 89 -7.04 32.26 -11.84
CA ASP A 89 -7.70 31.31 -10.94
C ASP A 89 -6.74 30.85 -9.83
N LYS A 90 -5.47 30.58 -10.15
CA LYS A 90 -4.46 30.22 -9.15
C LYS A 90 -4.15 31.39 -8.21
N ARG A 91 -3.97 32.60 -8.73
CA ARG A 91 -3.76 33.81 -7.90
C ARG A 91 -4.94 34.09 -6.97
N SER A 92 -6.16 33.79 -7.42
CA SER A 92 -7.37 33.95 -6.62
C SER A 92 -7.60 32.81 -5.63
N SER A 93 -6.78 31.76 -5.65
CA SER A 93 -6.91 30.63 -4.75
C SER A 93 -6.58 31.02 -3.31
N LYS A 94 -7.26 30.37 -2.35
CA LYS A 94 -7.03 30.63 -0.92
C LYS A 94 -5.59 30.32 -0.52
N GLU A 95 -5.01 29.25 -1.07
CA GLU A 95 -3.66 28.78 -0.74
C GLU A 95 -2.60 29.80 -1.16
N VAL A 96 -2.60 30.22 -2.43
CA VAL A 96 -1.65 31.22 -2.93
C VAL A 96 -1.77 32.52 -2.15
N ASN A 97 -3.01 32.95 -1.85
CA ASN A 97 -3.22 34.18 -1.10
C ASN A 97 -2.68 34.11 0.33
N MET A 98 -2.86 33.00 1.03
CA MET A 98 -2.30 32.80 2.37
C MET A 98 -0.77 32.80 2.37
N ILE A 99 -0.14 32.15 1.40
CA ILE A 99 1.34 32.15 1.29
C ILE A 99 1.84 33.54 0.92
N LEU A 100 1.18 34.22 -0.01
CA LEU A 100 1.51 35.58 -0.38
C LEU A 100 1.39 36.55 0.81
N ASP A 101 0.32 36.46 1.61
CA ASP A 101 0.17 37.29 2.81
C ASP A 101 1.30 37.08 3.82
N ASN A 102 1.78 35.84 3.97
CA ASN A 102 2.90 35.54 4.86
C ASN A 102 4.22 36.12 4.33
N ILE A 103 4.50 35.95 3.03
CA ILE A 103 5.72 36.48 2.38
C ILE A 103 5.75 38.02 2.45
N LEU A 104 4.61 38.68 2.31
CA LEU A 104 4.56 40.14 2.35
C LEU A 104 4.52 40.71 3.79
N SER A 105 4.53 39.88 4.82
CA SER A 105 4.20 40.31 6.20
C SER A 105 5.28 41.14 6.89
N ASP A 106 6.54 40.96 6.50
CA ASP A 106 7.69 41.71 7.05
C ASP A 106 8.20 42.79 6.09
N ASN A 107 7.50 42.98 4.96
CA ASN A 107 7.82 43.92 3.88
C ASN A 107 9.15 43.64 3.14
N VAL A 108 9.76 42.47 3.31
CA VAL A 108 11.01 42.12 2.62
C VAL A 108 10.85 40.74 1.99
N ILE A 109 10.95 40.67 0.66
CA ILE A 109 10.98 39.37 -0.02
C ILE A 109 12.43 38.95 -0.18
N ASP A 110 12.81 37.85 0.48
CA ASP A 110 14.15 37.28 0.36
C ASP A 110 14.25 36.20 -0.73
N GLU A 111 15.48 35.74 -0.99
CA GLU A 111 15.71 34.70 -2.01
C GLU A 111 15.08 33.35 -1.65
N THR A 112 14.99 33.02 -0.36
CA THR A 112 14.41 31.76 0.13
C THR A 112 12.91 31.76 -0.11
N GLU A 113 12.20 32.80 0.29
CA GLU A 113 10.75 32.91 0.09
C GLU A 113 10.37 32.86 -1.38
N LYS A 114 11.14 33.56 -2.22
CA LYS A 114 10.99 33.52 -3.68
C LYS A 114 11.15 32.10 -4.22
N ASN A 115 12.22 31.41 -3.83
CA ASN A 115 12.51 30.05 -4.32
C ASN A 115 11.45 29.04 -3.85
N LEU A 116 10.97 29.14 -2.60
CA LEU A 116 9.89 28.30 -2.08
C LEU A 116 8.57 28.56 -2.81
N PHE A 117 8.28 29.82 -3.16
CA PHE A 117 7.08 30.15 -3.95
C PHE A 117 7.16 29.60 -5.38
N ASP A 118 8.33 29.72 -6.03
CA ASP A 118 8.58 29.12 -7.34
C ASP A 118 8.35 27.61 -7.30
N ASP A 119 9.00 26.93 -6.35
CA ASP A 119 8.91 25.48 -6.16
C ASP A 119 7.52 25.01 -5.70
N ARG A 120 6.69 25.87 -5.11
CA ARG A 120 5.33 25.45 -4.76
C ARG A 120 4.35 25.62 -5.92
N PHE A 121 4.41 26.74 -6.63
CA PHE A 121 3.29 27.17 -7.49
C PHE A 121 3.60 27.28 -8.97
N VAL A 122 4.85 27.56 -9.32
CA VAL A 122 5.26 27.87 -10.70
C VAL A 122 5.96 26.67 -11.32
N ASN A 123 7.03 26.19 -10.69
CA ASN A 123 7.86 25.07 -11.16
C ASN A 123 8.02 23.98 -10.09
N PRO A 124 6.95 23.26 -9.72
CA PRO A 124 7.02 22.37 -8.58
C PRO A 124 7.86 21.13 -8.79
N SER A 125 8.76 20.89 -7.83
CA SER A 125 9.36 19.59 -7.59
C SER A 125 8.56 18.82 -6.53
N LEU A 126 8.48 17.50 -6.67
CA LEU A 126 7.87 16.67 -5.64
C LEU A 126 9.00 15.92 -4.94
N PRO A 127 8.99 15.85 -3.60
CA PRO A 127 9.93 15.01 -2.91
C PRO A 127 9.77 13.56 -3.35
N SER A 128 10.85 12.82 -3.28
CA SER A 128 10.92 11.39 -3.54
C SER A 128 11.09 10.62 -2.23
N ILE A 129 10.56 9.40 -2.20
CA ILE A 129 10.70 8.47 -1.07
C ILE A 129 11.35 7.21 -1.62
N ASP A 130 12.61 7.01 -1.29
CA ASP A 130 13.43 5.91 -1.77
C ASP A 130 13.58 4.83 -0.70
N ASN A 131 13.64 3.58 -1.15
CA ASN A 131 13.96 2.40 -0.33
C ASN A 131 13.04 2.21 0.90
N LEU A 132 11.75 2.56 0.79
CA LEU A 132 10.77 2.25 1.84
C LEU A 132 10.71 0.74 2.07
N SER A 133 11.26 0.33 3.20
CA SER A 133 11.50 -1.06 3.55
C SER A 133 11.36 -1.26 5.04
N TRP A 134 11.21 -2.51 5.46
CA TRP A 134 11.08 -2.87 6.86
C TRP A 134 11.73 -4.22 7.13
N ASN A 135 12.18 -4.41 8.37
CA ASN A 135 12.76 -5.68 8.81
C ASN A 135 12.26 -6.02 10.23
N PRO A 136 12.03 -7.30 10.57
CA PRO A 136 11.75 -7.73 11.94
C PRO A 136 12.88 -7.36 12.91
N THR A 137 12.52 -6.89 14.10
CA THR A 137 13.46 -6.60 15.20
C THR A 137 13.17 -7.40 16.47
N ARG A 138 11.94 -7.91 16.62
CA ARG A 138 11.58 -8.90 17.64
C ARG A 138 10.66 -9.94 17.01
N GLU A 139 11.12 -11.19 17.00
CA GLU A 139 10.41 -12.34 16.45
C GLU A 139 10.51 -13.52 17.42
N ASN A 140 9.41 -14.26 17.60
CA ASN A 140 9.41 -15.52 18.34
C ASN A 140 8.60 -16.56 17.57
N LEU A 141 9.23 -17.69 17.23
CA LEU A 141 8.65 -18.77 16.43
C LEU A 141 7.86 -18.22 15.22
N ASP A 142 8.52 -17.50 14.32
CA ASP A 142 7.94 -16.89 13.11
C ASP A 142 6.87 -15.79 13.34
N LYS A 143 6.48 -15.50 14.60
CA LYS A 143 5.61 -14.36 14.91
C LYS A 143 6.45 -13.10 15.10
N ILE A 144 6.20 -12.12 14.24
CA ILE A 144 6.82 -10.80 14.30
C ILE A 144 6.04 -9.93 15.28
N TYR A 145 6.72 -9.47 16.34
CA TYR A 145 6.18 -8.53 17.31
C TYR A 145 6.60 -7.09 17.00
N ASP A 146 7.84 -6.91 16.56
CA ASP A 146 8.39 -5.59 16.27
C ASP A 146 9.09 -5.58 14.91
N ILE A 147 8.99 -4.45 14.21
CA ILE A 147 9.74 -4.18 12.98
C ILE A 147 10.45 -2.82 13.09
N ASN A 148 11.47 -2.61 12.27
CA ASN A 148 12.04 -1.30 12.02
C ASN A 148 11.77 -0.93 10.55
N VAL A 149 11.17 0.22 10.33
CA VAL A 149 10.87 0.77 8.99
C VAL A 149 11.92 1.83 8.66
N THR A 150 12.47 1.78 7.44
CA THR A 150 13.47 2.73 6.96
C THR A 150 13.14 3.24 5.58
N PHE A 151 13.45 4.51 5.31
CA PHE A 151 13.40 5.12 3.97
C PHE A 151 14.27 6.38 3.91
N ILE A 152 14.49 6.87 2.69
CA ILE A 152 15.20 8.12 2.42
C ILE A 152 14.23 9.07 1.70
N ALA A 153 14.12 10.30 2.18
CA ALA A 153 13.42 11.37 1.48
C ALA A 153 14.42 12.24 0.73
N ARG A 154 14.11 12.63 -0.51
CA ARG A 154 14.94 13.57 -1.27
C ARG A 154 14.12 14.59 -2.04
N ASP A 155 14.61 15.80 -2.11
CA ASP A 155 14.15 16.85 -3.01
C ASP A 155 15.35 17.51 -3.71
N ASP A 156 15.15 18.16 -4.84
CA ASP A 156 16.21 18.81 -5.61
C ASP A 156 16.24 20.34 -5.47
N LYS A 157 15.19 20.93 -4.88
CA LYS A 157 15.00 22.38 -4.75
C LYS A 157 14.84 22.85 -3.32
N SER A 158 14.02 22.18 -2.52
CA SER A 158 13.69 22.64 -1.17
C SER A 158 13.98 21.58 -0.11
N PRO A 159 14.57 21.93 1.05
CA PRO A 159 14.86 20.95 2.09
C PRO A 159 13.62 20.19 2.53
N ILE A 160 13.78 18.94 2.96
CA ILE A 160 12.68 18.20 3.57
C ILE A 160 12.32 18.89 4.88
N ALA A 161 11.03 19.09 5.14
CA ALA A 161 10.54 19.82 6.32
C ALA A 161 9.62 18.99 7.21
N TYR A 162 9.07 17.90 6.69
CA TYR A 162 8.16 17.03 7.44
C TYR A 162 8.20 15.60 6.94
N ALA A 163 8.10 14.64 7.86
CA ALA A 163 7.86 13.25 7.54
C ALA A 163 6.93 12.59 8.56
N GLU A 164 6.08 11.71 8.06
CA GLU A 164 5.13 10.93 8.85
C GLU A 164 5.10 9.49 8.34
N LEU A 165 5.07 8.54 9.27
CA LEU A 165 4.77 7.14 8.97
C LEU A 165 3.41 6.75 9.53
N ARG A 166 2.59 6.09 8.72
CA ARG A 166 1.37 5.42 9.17
C ARG A 166 1.54 3.92 9.04
N PHE A 167 1.28 3.21 10.14
CA PHE A 167 1.19 1.76 10.17
C PHE A 167 -0.27 1.37 10.35
N ILE A 168 -0.90 0.87 9.28
CA ILE A 168 -2.36 0.72 9.18
C ILE A 168 -2.71 -0.76 9.06
N PRO A 169 -3.47 -1.35 10.00
CA PRO A 169 -3.95 -2.72 9.85
C PRO A 169 -4.91 -2.83 8.66
N VAL A 170 -4.74 -3.86 7.82
CA VAL A 170 -5.68 -4.14 6.73
C VAL A 170 -6.96 -4.73 7.32
N GLU A 171 -8.10 -4.24 6.85
CA GLU A 171 -9.42 -4.72 7.21
C GLU A 171 -9.99 -5.61 6.09
N TYR A 172 -10.54 -6.75 6.48
CA TYR A 172 -11.13 -7.75 5.60
C TYR A 172 -12.67 -7.76 5.74
N THR A 173 -13.31 -6.58 5.68
CA THR A 173 -14.78 -6.45 5.83
C THR A 173 -15.54 -7.27 4.79
N TYR A 174 -14.92 -7.57 3.66
CA TYR A 174 -15.47 -8.48 2.65
C TYR A 174 -15.79 -9.87 3.20
N MET A 175 -15.14 -10.34 4.29
CA MET A 175 -15.51 -11.59 4.95
C MET A 175 -16.96 -11.55 5.47
N ILE A 176 -17.40 -10.39 5.96
CA ILE A 176 -18.79 -10.15 6.39
C ILE A 176 -19.70 -10.05 5.16
N GLU A 177 -19.33 -9.21 4.20
CA GLU A 177 -20.17 -8.88 3.04
C GLU A 177 -20.34 -10.05 2.06
N LYS A 178 -19.26 -10.79 1.80
CA LYS A 178 -19.18 -11.85 0.79
C LYS A 178 -19.42 -13.25 1.38
N TYR A 179 -18.81 -13.55 2.53
CA TYR A 179 -18.89 -14.88 3.14
C TYR A 179 -19.93 -14.96 4.26
N GLY A 180 -20.60 -13.85 4.59
CA GLY A 180 -21.61 -13.86 5.65
C GLY A 180 -21.00 -14.14 7.03
N MET A 181 -19.73 -13.78 7.24
CA MET A 181 -19.13 -13.76 8.58
C MET A 181 -19.99 -12.86 9.48
N ARG A 182 -20.30 -13.34 10.68
CA ARG A 182 -21.05 -12.52 11.63
C ARG A 182 -20.16 -11.37 12.13
N PRO A 183 -20.62 -10.10 12.18
CA PRO A 183 -19.81 -8.98 12.61
C PRO A 183 -19.14 -9.17 13.98
N GLU A 184 -19.81 -9.82 14.93
CA GLU A 184 -19.27 -10.12 16.26
C GLU A 184 -18.18 -11.20 16.28
N ASN A 185 -18.02 -11.97 15.20
CA ASN A 185 -16.90 -12.89 15.02
C ASN A 185 -15.65 -12.18 14.48
N TYR A 186 -15.82 -11.06 13.77
CA TYR A 186 -14.72 -10.36 13.11
C TYR A 186 -13.55 -10.05 14.05
N PRO A 187 -13.73 -9.39 15.22
CA PRO A 187 -12.63 -9.11 16.14
C PRO A 187 -12.05 -10.37 16.83
N LYS A 188 -12.74 -11.52 16.76
CA LYS A 188 -12.21 -12.80 17.29
C LYS A 188 -11.25 -13.46 16.31
N VAL A 189 -11.50 -13.29 15.01
CA VAL A 189 -10.71 -13.85 13.93
C VAL A 189 -9.59 -12.91 13.51
N PHE A 190 -9.88 -11.62 13.41
CA PHE A 190 -8.92 -10.56 13.10
C PHE A 190 -8.85 -9.66 14.33
N PRO A 191 -7.95 -9.93 15.30
CA PRO A 191 -7.88 -9.18 16.54
C PRO A 191 -7.67 -7.70 16.27
N PRO A 192 -8.40 -6.79 16.95
CA PRO A 192 -8.28 -5.36 16.71
C PRO A 192 -6.84 -4.87 16.89
N ASP A 193 -6.38 -4.07 15.94
CA ASP A 193 -5.16 -3.26 16.04
C ASP A 193 -5.53 -1.84 15.60
N LYS A 194 -4.74 -0.86 15.99
CA LYS A 194 -5.02 0.55 15.67
C LYS A 194 -4.01 1.08 14.66
N GLU A 195 -4.47 2.00 13.83
CA GLU A 195 -3.56 2.83 13.06
C GLU A 195 -2.60 3.57 13.99
N ARG A 196 -1.31 3.52 13.66
CA ARG A 196 -0.24 4.22 14.39
C ARG A 196 0.30 5.28 13.47
N VAL A 197 0.09 6.54 13.82
CA VAL A 197 0.61 7.71 13.10
C VAL A 197 1.80 8.25 13.87
N LEU A 198 2.96 8.28 13.21
CA LEU A 198 4.24 8.63 13.80
C LEU A 198 4.82 9.80 13.04
N VAL A 199 4.86 10.97 13.68
CA VAL A 199 5.65 12.11 13.17
C VAL A 199 7.12 11.79 13.40
N LEU A 200 7.91 11.88 12.34
CA LEU A 200 9.29 11.43 12.34
C LEU A 200 10.25 12.62 12.47
N ASN A 201 11.39 12.38 13.10
CA ASN A 201 12.57 13.20 12.94
C ASN A 201 13.57 12.47 12.04
N PRO A 202 14.38 13.19 11.26
CA PRO A 202 15.50 12.58 10.56
C PRO A 202 16.48 11.95 11.54
N VAL A 203 17.32 11.03 11.05
CA VAL A 203 18.26 10.26 11.87
C VAL A 203 19.27 11.14 12.62
N ASP A 204 19.64 12.29 12.06
CA ASP A 204 20.49 13.29 12.71
C ASP A 204 19.72 14.27 13.62
N GLY A 205 18.39 14.16 13.63
CA GLY A 205 17.47 14.91 14.49
C GLY A 205 17.05 16.27 13.94
N LYS A 206 17.37 16.63 12.69
CA LYS A 206 17.05 17.95 12.13
C LYS A 206 16.55 17.83 10.70
N PHE A 207 15.63 18.72 10.33
CA PHE A 207 15.17 18.91 8.95
C PHE A 207 15.97 20.07 8.35
N ASP A 208 17.16 19.80 7.82
CA ASP A 208 18.07 20.83 7.31
C ASP A 208 18.72 20.49 5.97
N SER A 209 18.31 19.37 5.36
CA SER A 209 18.91 18.85 4.13
C SER A 209 17.89 18.57 3.01
N LEU A 210 18.39 18.57 1.79
CA LEU A 210 17.68 18.08 0.60
C LEU A 210 17.51 16.56 0.60
N GLU A 211 18.34 15.84 1.35
CA GLU A 211 18.23 14.40 1.60
C GLU A 211 18.11 14.14 3.10
N GLU A 212 17.03 13.49 3.53
CA GLU A 212 16.80 13.08 4.92
C GLU A 212 16.60 11.58 5.03
N LYS A 213 17.11 10.98 6.11
CA LYS A 213 17.01 9.54 6.37
C LYS A 213 16.13 9.29 7.58
N PHE A 214 15.30 8.24 7.49
CA PHE A 214 14.35 7.88 8.55
C PHE A 214 14.52 6.43 8.95
N SER A 215 14.45 6.17 10.26
CA SER A 215 14.42 4.84 10.84
C SER A 215 13.49 4.85 12.05
N VAL A 216 12.41 4.08 12.00
CA VAL A 216 11.36 4.11 13.02
C VAL A 216 10.96 2.71 13.47
N PRO A 217 11.02 2.42 14.79
CA PRO A 217 10.56 1.15 15.31
C PRO A 217 9.03 1.13 15.45
N ILE A 218 8.41 0.05 15.00
CA ILE A 218 7.01 -0.29 15.26
C ILE A 218 7.00 -1.49 16.19
N LYS A 219 6.37 -1.35 17.36
CA LYS A 219 6.38 -2.38 18.41
C LYS A 219 5.01 -2.96 18.67
N ASP A 220 4.98 -4.15 19.26
CA ASP A 220 3.76 -4.80 19.75
C ASP A 220 2.69 -4.94 18.65
N ILE A 221 3.11 -5.46 17.50
CA ILE A 221 2.22 -5.81 16.39
C ILE A 221 1.35 -6.99 16.82
N VAL A 222 0.03 -6.82 16.66
CA VAL A 222 -0.95 -7.83 17.10
C VAL A 222 -0.96 -9.05 16.16
N GLY A 223 -0.85 -8.79 14.85
CA GLY A 223 -0.87 -9.82 13.82
C GLY A 223 -2.26 -10.37 13.54
N GLY A 224 -2.28 -11.50 12.84
CA GLY A 224 -3.48 -12.13 12.29
C GLY A 224 -3.97 -11.47 10.99
N ARG A 225 -3.17 -10.60 10.38
CA ARG A 225 -3.52 -9.77 9.22
C ARG A 225 -2.27 -9.19 8.55
N GLU A 226 -2.46 -8.62 7.37
CA GLU A 226 -1.49 -7.75 6.71
C GLU A 226 -1.61 -6.31 7.24
N TYR A 227 -0.57 -5.52 6.98
CA TYR A 227 -0.50 -4.10 7.32
C TYR A 227 -0.04 -3.28 6.11
N LYS A 228 -0.42 -2.01 6.08
CA LYS A 228 0.12 -1.01 5.18
C LYS A 228 1.10 -0.13 5.94
N ILE A 229 2.26 0.10 5.35
CA ILE A 229 3.26 1.06 5.79
C ILE A 229 3.20 2.21 4.80
N VAL A 230 2.71 3.36 5.24
CA VAL A 230 2.56 4.56 4.42
C VAL A 230 3.53 5.62 4.91
N ALA A 231 4.46 6.02 4.06
CA ALA A 231 5.35 7.15 4.32
C ALA A 231 4.82 8.38 3.59
N LEU A 232 4.68 9.48 4.32
CA LEU A 232 4.34 10.80 3.79
C LEU A 232 5.49 11.74 4.10
N VAL A 233 5.95 12.46 3.09
CA VAL A 233 7.03 13.45 3.19
C VAL A 233 6.56 14.77 2.60
N LYS A 234 6.95 15.87 3.24
CA LYS A 234 6.83 17.22 2.67
C LYS A 234 8.16 17.93 2.66
N ASP A 235 8.41 18.67 1.60
CA ASP A 235 9.49 19.64 1.54
C ASP A 235 9.10 20.97 2.21
N LEU A 236 10.05 21.91 2.24
CA LEU A 236 9.87 23.23 2.84
C LEU A 236 8.93 24.12 2.01
N ALA A 237 8.80 23.87 0.70
CA ALA A 237 7.84 24.54 -0.17
C ALA A 237 6.40 24.04 0.06
N GLY A 238 6.23 22.91 0.74
CA GLY A 238 4.97 22.27 1.08
C GLY A 238 4.50 21.21 0.08
N ASN A 239 5.34 20.83 -0.90
CA ASN A 239 5.08 19.73 -1.82
C ASN A 239 5.09 18.40 -1.08
N GLU A 240 4.16 17.52 -1.43
CA GLU A 240 3.91 16.30 -0.67
C GLU A 240 4.08 15.06 -1.56
N LYS A 241 4.70 14.04 -0.98
CA LYS A 241 4.77 12.69 -1.55
C LYS A 241 4.27 11.67 -0.55
N ILE A 242 3.48 10.73 -1.05
CA ILE A 242 3.03 9.54 -0.30
C ILE A 242 3.49 8.29 -1.04
N VAL A 243 4.07 7.33 -0.32
CA VAL A 243 4.40 5.99 -0.81
C VAL A 243 3.87 4.95 0.18
N GLU A 244 3.27 3.89 -0.35
CA GLU A 244 2.71 2.77 0.43
C GLU A 244 3.41 1.47 0.06
N VAL A 245 3.75 0.67 1.07
CA VAL A 245 4.10 -0.75 0.91
C VAL A 245 3.22 -1.61 1.81
N LYS A 246 2.89 -2.81 1.33
CA LYS A 246 2.10 -3.79 2.10
C LYS A 246 3.03 -4.83 2.72
N THR A 247 2.77 -5.20 3.97
CA THR A 247 3.43 -6.37 4.57
C THR A 247 2.81 -7.66 4.01
N PRO A 248 3.53 -8.80 4.02
CA PRO A 248 2.87 -10.10 3.97
C PRO A 248 1.99 -10.26 5.22
N TYR A 249 1.23 -11.34 5.26
CA TYR A 249 0.45 -11.73 6.44
C TYR A 249 1.35 -11.89 7.67
N ILE A 250 1.13 -11.06 8.69
CA ILE A 250 1.80 -11.20 9.99
C ILE A 250 0.92 -12.05 10.89
N ARG A 251 1.49 -13.10 11.48
CA ARG A 251 0.78 -14.10 12.29
C ARG A 251 0.26 -13.56 13.61
N GLN A 252 -0.88 -14.08 14.06
CA GLN A 252 -1.39 -13.83 15.40
C GLN A 252 -0.69 -14.72 16.43
N PHE A 253 -0.38 -15.97 16.06
CA PHE A 253 0.16 -16.97 16.96
C PHE A 253 1.59 -17.35 16.58
N GLU A 254 2.40 -17.60 17.60
CA GLU A 254 3.72 -18.22 17.48
C GLU A 254 3.60 -19.61 16.85
N ASN A 255 4.55 -20.00 16.00
CA ASN A 255 4.54 -21.26 15.26
C ASN A 255 4.94 -22.46 16.12
N LEU A 256 4.08 -22.80 17.09
CA LEU A 256 4.26 -23.98 17.94
C LEU A 256 4.35 -25.27 17.12
N GLY A 257 3.62 -25.35 16.01
CA GLY A 257 3.62 -26.49 15.10
C GLY A 257 5.03 -26.79 14.58
N LYS A 258 5.79 -25.77 14.18
CA LYS A 258 7.20 -25.91 13.77
C LYS A 258 8.05 -26.45 14.91
N GLU A 259 7.91 -25.90 16.12
CA GLU A 259 8.67 -26.36 17.29
C GLU A 259 8.39 -27.85 17.62
N LEU A 260 7.12 -28.26 17.57
CA LEU A 260 6.72 -29.65 17.77
C LEU A 260 7.27 -30.56 16.67
N TYR A 261 7.19 -30.13 15.41
CA TYR A 261 7.69 -30.89 14.27
C TYR A 261 9.20 -31.12 14.38
N ASP A 262 9.96 -30.07 14.70
CA ASP A 262 11.42 -30.13 14.87
C ASP A 262 11.84 -31.06 16.03
N LYS A 263 10.94 -31.25 17.02
CA LYS A 263 11.10 -32.21 18.13
C LYS A 263 10.61 -33.62 17.81
N GLY A 264 10.15 -33.88 16.58
CA GLY A 264 9.64 -35.18 16.14
C GLY A 264 8.20 -35.47 16.57
N ILE A 265 7.46 -34.48 17.07
CA ILE A 265 6.03 -34.61 17.38
C ILE A 265 5.23 -34.16 16.16
N ILE A 266 4.67 -35.14 15.45
CA ILE A 266 3.89 -34.89 14.24
C ILE A 266 2.41 -34.89 14.59
N VAL A 267 1.72 -33.81 14.27
CA VAL A 267 0.27 -33.67 14.41
C VAL A 267 -0.29 -33.27 13.05
N ALA A 268 -0.91 -34.25 12.39
CA ALA A 268 -1.52 -34.08 11.08
C ALA A 268 -3.03 -33.86 11.18
N ALA A 269 -3.56 -33.00 10.32
CA ALA A 269 -4.99 -32.75 10.20
C ALA A 269 -5.44 -32.87 8.74
N HIS A 270 -6.59 -33.51 8.51
CA HIS A 270 -7.24 -33.47 7.21
C HIS A 270 -7.69 -32.04 6.89
N TYR A 271 -7.22 -31.51 5.77
CA TYR A 271 -7.51 -30.14 5.33
C TYR A 271 -8.26 -30.16 4.01
N TYR A 272 -9.55 -29.85 4.05
CA TYR A 272 -10.41 -29.88 2.87
C TYR A 272 -10.44 -28.52 2.17
N ASN A 273 -9.75 -28.42 1.02
CA ASN A 273 -9.66 -27.21 0.21
C ASN A 273 -10.69 -27.18 -0.94
N TRP A 274 -11.86 -27.80 -0.75
CA TRP A 274 -12.86 -27.98 -1.81
C TRP A 274 -13.97 -26.91 -1.83
N TYR A 275 -13.99 -25.98 -0.87
CA TYR A 275 -15.06 -24.97 -0.82
C TYR A 275 -14.79 -23.92 -1.89
N THR A 276 -15.58 -23.92 -2.95
CA THR A 276 -15.38 -23.04 -4.12
C THR A 276 -16.73 -22.52 -4.61
N PRO A 277 -16.76 -21.49 -5.49
CA PRO A 277 -18.01 -21.08 -6.13
C PRO A 277 -18.71 -22.26 -6.80
N GLY A 278 -19.92 -22.60 -6.37
CA GLY A 278 -20.70 -23.77 -6.83
C GLY A 278 -20.59 -25.02 -5.95
N GLN A 279 -19.57 -25.11 -5.09
CA GLN A 279 -19.40 -26.14 -4.05
C GLN A 279 -19.11 -25.47 -2.71
N GLY A 280 -20.02 -24.59 -2.28
CA GLY A 280 -19.87 -23.81 -1.05
C GLY A 280 -20.13 -24.62 0.22
N ILE A 281 -19.75 -24.05 1.36
CA ILE A 281 -20.10 -24.58 2.68
C ILE A 281 -21.65 -24.60 2.81
N PRO A 282 -22.26 -25.72 3.25
CA PRO A 282 -23.71 -25.78 3.46
C PRO A 282 -24.19 -24.69 4.43
N LYS A 283 -25.33 -24.06 4.12
CA LYS A 283 -25.85 -22.91 4.89
C LYS A 283 -26.49 -23.33 6.21
N ASP A 284 -26.93 -24.58 6.28
CA ASP A 284 -27.74 -25.21 7.31
C ASP A 284 -26.91 -26.09 8.27
N LEU A 285 -25.59 -25.87 8.33
CA LEU A 285 -24.74 -26.54 9.32
C LEU A 285 -25.16 -26.15 10.75
N PRO A 286 -25.14 -27.11 11.71
CA PRO A 286 -25.44 -26.84 13.11
C PRO A 286 -24.47 -25.80 13.70
N ASP A 287 -23.21 -25.87 13.29
CA ASP A 287 -22.16 -24.91 13.62
C ASP A 287 -21.72 -24.16 12.37
N LYS A 288 -21.56 -22.83 12.49
CA LYS A 288 -21.09 -21.99 11.38
C LYS A 288 -19.62 -21.63 11.57
N PRO A 289 -18.78 -21.74 10.52
CA PRO A 289 -17.38 -21.34 10.61
C PRO A 289 -17.23 -19.87 11.02
N LEU A 290 -16.20 -19.57 11.82
CA LEU A 290 -15.95 -18.20 12.28
C LEU A 290 -15.68 -17.23 11.12
N LEU A 291 -15.04 -17.72 10.04
CA LEU A 291 -14.75 -17.00 8.80
C LEU A 291 -15.95 -16.87 7.84
N GLY A 292 -17.13 -17.37 8.22
CA GLY A 292 -18.30 -17.44 7.34
C GLY A 292 -18.23 -18.61 6.33
N LEU A 293 -19.05 -18.53 5.28
CA LEU A 293 -19.12 -19.49 4.18
C LEU A 293 -18.01 -19.20 3.15
N TYR A 294 -16.76 -19.27 3.61
CA TYR A 294 -15.57 -18.89 2.85
C TYR A 294 -15.32 -19.80 1.64
N TYR A 295 -14.47 -19.31 0.74
CA TYR A 295 -13.87 -20.13 -0.31
C TYR A 295 -12.42 -20.48 0.03
N SER A 296 -12.03 -21.70 -0.33
CA SER A 296 -10.73 -22.30 -0.05
C SER A 296 -9.61 -21.74 -0.92
N ASP A 297 -9.93 -21.03 -2.00
CA ASP A 297 -8.98 -20.35 -2.88
C ASP A 297 -8.68 -18.90 -2.45
N ASP A 298 -9.22 -18.47 -1.31
CA ASP A 298 -8.90 -17.19 -0.68
C ASP A 298 -7.67 -17.32 0.23
N ASN A 299 -6.57 -16.64 -0.13
CA ASN A 299 -5.31 -16.77 0.60
C ASN A 299 -5.34 -16.15 2.01
N ILE A 300 -6.25 -15.21 2.30
CA ILE A 300 -6.43 -14.71 3.67
C ILE A 300 -7.05 -15.79 4.55
N VAL A 301 -8.01 -16.55 4.01
CA VAL A 301 -8.60 -17.71 4.67
C VAL A 301 -7.53 -18.78 4.91
N PHE A 302 -6.74 -19.11 3.88
CA PHE A 302 -5.69 -20.12 4.00
C PHE A 302 -4.60 -19.70 5.00
N ASN A 303 -4.08 -18.48 4.90
CA ASN A 303 -3.14 -17.92 5.88
C ASN A 303 -3.72 -18.02 7.29
N LYS A 304 -5.01 -17.68 7.48
CA LYS A 304 -5.63 -17.76 8.80
C LYS A 304 -5.71 -19.18 9.33
N HIS A 305 -6.04 -20.15 8.49
CA HIS A 305 -6.03 -21.56 8.88
C HIS A 305 -4.64 -22.08 9.22
N VAL A 306 -3.59 -21.67 8.47
CA VAL A 306 -2.20 -22.03 8.80
C VAL A 306 -1.78 -21.41 10.14
N ASP A 307 -2.06 -20.13 10.37
CA ASP A 307 -1.78 -19.42 11.63
C ASP A 307 -2.47 -20.10 12.81
N TRP A 308 -3.76 -20.47 12.67
CA TRP A 308 -4.48 -21.22 13.70
C TRP A 308 -3.91 -22.62 13.92
N ALA A 309 -3.74 -23.40 12.85
CA ALA A 309 -3.28 -24.78 12.95
C ALA A 309 -1.91 -24.85 13.63
N THR A 310 -0.94 -24.12 13.09
CA THR A 310 0.43 -24.12 13.59
C THR A 310 0.55 -23.41 14.94
N GLY A 311 -0.27 -22.38 15.21
CA GLY A 311 -0.38 -21.75 16.53
C GLY A 311 -0.83 -22.71 17.64
N HIS A 312 -1.57 -23.76 17.29
CA HIS A 312 -2.10 -24.76 18.21
C HIS A 312 -1.44 -26.14 18.04
N GLY A 313 -0.28 -26.19 17.39
CA GLY A 313 0.57 -27.38 17.33
C GLY A 313 0.30 -28.35 16.19
N ILE A 314 -0.69 -28.11 15.32
CA ILE A 314 -0.86 -28.86 14.07
C ILE A 314 0.24 -28.43 13.11
N ASN A 315 0.97 -29.40 12.55
CA ASN A 315 2.14 -29.11 11.72
C ASN A 315 2.14 -29.79 10.34
N VAL A 316 1.14 -30.64 10.07
CA VAL A 316 0.91 -31.23 8.75
C VAL A 316 -0.54 -31.06 8.34
N PHE A 317 -0.78 -30.58 7.12
CA PHE A 317 -2.07 -30.69 6.46
C PHE A 317 -2.09 -31.87 5.48
N LEU A 318 -3.14 -32.68 5.56
CA LEU A 318 -3.44 -33.75 4.62
C LEU A 318 -4.53 -33.26 3.66
N PHE A 319 -4.12 -32.80 2.48
CA PHE A 319 -5.05 -32.32 1.47
C PHE A 319 -5.76 -33.48 0.76
N PRO A 320 -7.01 -33.33 0.33
CA PRO A 320 -7.60 -34.28 -0.60
C PRO A 320 -6.79 -34.30 -1.91
N TYR A 321 -6.67 -35.48 -2.50
CA TYR A 321 -5.80 -35.70 -3.65
C TYR A 321 -6.22 -34.91 -4.91
N PRO A 322 -5.32 -34.12 -5.52
CA PRO A 322 -5.64 -33.21 -6.63
C PRO A 322 -5.62 -33.89 -8.01
N TYR A 323 -6.21 -35.08 -8.18
CA TYR A 323 -6.11 -35.81 -9.45
C TYR A 323 -6.74 -35.07 -10.64
N HIS A 324 -6.10 -35.17 -11.81
CA HIS A 324 -6.42 -34.41 -13.02
C HIS A 324 -7.69 -34.85 -13.78
N ASN A 325 -8.31 -35.99 -13.44
CA ASN A 325 -9.51 -36.47 -14.15
C ASN A 325 -10.62 -37.00 -13.22
N PRO A 326 -11.17 -36.19 -12.31
CA PRO A 326 -12.39 -36.55 -11.63
C PRO A 326 -13.57 -36.25 -12.55
N LYS A 327 -14.17 -37.28 -13.16
CA LYS A 327 -15.36 -37.08 -14.00
C LYS A 327 -16.57 -36.53 -13.22
N ILE A 328 -16.57 -36.51 -11.88
CA ILE A 328 -17.78 -36.18 -11.09
C ILE A 328 -17.52 -35.38 -9.78
N ALA A 329 -16.44 -35.62 -9.03
CA ALA A 329 -16.17 -34.95 -7.74
C ALA A 329 -14.70 -34.53 -7.66
N PHE A 330 -14.38 -33.31 -7.22
CA PHE A 330 -13.01 -32.77 -7.09
C PHE A 330 -12.43 -32.00 -8.29
N ILE A 331 -13.28 -31.59 -9.24
CA ILE A 331 -12.87 -30.66 -10.31
C ILE A 331 -12.35 -29.38 -9.68
N GLY A 332 -11.06 -29.10 -9.85
CA GLY A 332 -10.43 -27.87 -9.36
C GLY A 332 -9.71 -27.98 -8.03
N LEU A 333 -9.62 -29.15 -7.37
CA LEU A 333 -8.80 -29.31 -6.16
C LEU A 333 -7.34 -28.90 -6.39
N GLU A 334 -6.77 -29.29 -7.52
CA GLU A 334 -5.41 -28.89 -7.86
C GLU A 334 -5.29 -27.39 -8.06
N LYS A 335 -6.29 -26.77 -8.70
CA LYS A 335 -6.31 -25.32 -8.91
C LYS A 335 -6.37 -24.59 -7.57
N THR A 336 -7.21 -25.06 -6.65
CA THR A 336 -7.32 -24.48 -5.31
C THR A 336 -6.04 -24.70 -4.51
N PHE A 337 -5.45 -25.89 -4.57
CA PHE A 337 -4.16 -26.18 -3.92
C PHE A 337 -3.05 -25.26 -4.45
N LYS A 338 -2.95 -25.10 -5.78
CA LYS A 338 -2.02 -24.16 -6.42
C LYS A 338 -2.26 -22.71 -5.97
N LYS A 339 -3.51 -22.32 -5.75
CA LYS A 339 -3.83 -21.01 -5.14
C LYS A 339 -3.34 -20.91 -3.71
N ASN A 340 -3.54 -21.95 -2.89
CA ASN A 340 -3.02 -21.99 -1.52
C ASN A 340 -1.49 -21.93 -1.46
N MET A 341 -0.78 -22.44 -2.46
CA MET A 341 0.68 -22.31 -2.57
C MET A 341 1.16 -20.86 -2.72
N GLU A 342 0.29 -19.95 -3.18
CA GLU A 342 0.58 -18.52 -3.31
C GLU A 342 0.41 -17.76 -1.98
N ALA A 343 -0.08 -18.41 -0.92
CA ALA A 343 -0.31 -17.78 0.37
C ALA A 343 1.00 -17.60 1.17
N ASP A 344 1.14 -16.46 1.84
CA ASP A 344 2.36 -16.09 2.59
C ASP A 344 2.82 -17.17 3.59
N LEU A 345 1.87 -17.84 4.25
CA LEU A 345 2.18 -18.85 5.27
C LEU A 345 2.28 -20.28 4.73
N PHE A 346 2.14 -20.52 3.42
CA PHE A 346 2.13 -21.88 2.86
C PHE A 346 3.35 -22.71 3.27
N ASN A 347 4.55 -22.10 3.23
CA ASN A 347 5.79 -22.78 3.58
C ASN A 347 5.99 -22.99 5.09
N GLN A 348 5.11 -22.45 5.93
CA GLN A 348 5.19 -22.58 7.40
C GLN A 348 4.43 -23.79 7.96
N ILE A 349 3.73 -24.54 7.10
CA ILE A 349 3.11 -25.82 7.45
C ILE A 349 3.58 -26.90 6.47
N LYS A 350 3.79 -28.12 6.98
CA LYS A 350 4.05 -29.25 6.10
C LYS A 350 2.75 -29.73 5.45
N PHE A 351 2.86 -30.39 4.31
CA PHE A 351 1.68 -30.98 3.69
C PHE A 351 1.96 -32.35 3.06
N SER A 352 0.91 -33.15 3.00
CA SER A 352 0.83 -34.34 2.14
C SER A 352 -0.58 -34.42 1.56
N PHE A 353 -0.85 -35.45 0.77
CA PHE A 353 -2.18 -35.73 0.26
C PHE A 353 -2.73 -37.02 0.88
N CYS A 354 -4.01 -36.96 1.21
CA CYS A 354 -4.85 -38.12 1.45
C CYS A 354 -5.49 -38.52 0.12
N SER A 355 -4.99 -39.62 -0.45
CA SER A 355 -5.45 -40.23 -1.68
C SER A 355 -6.79 -40.90 -1.46
N THR A 356 -7.86 -40.24 -1.89
CA THR A 356 -9.05 -40.90 -2.39
C THR A 356 -8.73 -41.36 -3.81
N PHE A 357 -8.06 -42.49 -3.95
CA PHE A 357 -7.97 -43.11 -5.27
C PHE A 357 -9.41 -43.34 -5.75
N LEU A 358 -9.85 -42.61 -6.78
CA LEU A 358 -11.04 -42.95 -7.55
C LEU A 358 -10.50 -43.67 -8.78
N ASP A 359 -10.98 -44.88 -9.07
CA ASP A 359 -10.66 -45.51 -10.34
C ASP A 359 -11.11 -44.60 -11.50
N GLU A 360 -10.53 -44.76 -12.70
CA GLU A 360 -10.90 -43.93 -13.87
C GLU A 360 -12.39 -44.08 -14.27
N THR A 361 -13.09 -45.05 -13.66
CA THR A 361 -14.53 -45.27 -13.80
C THR A 361 -15.37 -44.39 -12.86
N GLY A 362 -14.74 -43.67 -11.93
CA GLY A 362 -15.37 -42.76 -10.98
C GLY A 362 -16.15 -43.47 -9.88
N LYS A 363 -15.90 -44.78 -9.66
CA LYS A 363 -16.63 -45.55 -8.66
C LYS A 363 -16.00 -45.37 -7.27
N PRO A 364 -16.82 -45.16 -6.22
CA PRO A 364 -16.33 -45.26 -4.86
C PRO A 364 -15.88 -46.70 -4.57
N PRO A 365 -15.12 -46.92 -3.48
CA PRO A 365 -14.76 -48.27 -3.07
C PRO A 365 -16.01 -49.18 -2.92
N PRO A 366 -15.86 -50.51 -3.06
CA PRO A 366 -14.60 -51.25 -3.00
C PRO A 366 -13.76 -51.24 -4.28
N TYR A 367 -12.45 -51.11 -4.13
CA TYR A 367 -11.50 -51.17 -5.24
C TYR A 367 -10.94 -52.59 -5.40
N ASN A 368 -11.23 -53.22 -6.53
CA ASN A 368 -10.73 -54.57 -6.81
C ASN A 368 -9.36 -54.51 -7.50
N PHE A 369 -8.29 -54.74 -6.75
CA PHE A 369 -6.91 -54.78 -7.23
C PHE A 369 -6.57 -56.02 -8.07
N ASP A 370 -7.47 -57.00 -8.17
CA ASP A 370 -7.35 -58.06 -9.19
C ASP A 370 -7.68 -57.56 -10.60
N ASN A 371 -8.29 -56.37 -10.73
CA ASN A 371 -8.40 -55.67 -12.00
C ASN A 371 -7.09 -54.91 -12.28
N PRO A 372 -6.33 -55.26 -13.33
CA PRO A 372 -5.10 -54.55 -13.70
C PRO A 372 -5.29 -53.04 -13.90
N GLU A 373 -6.43 -52.59 -14.42
CA GLU A 373 -6.70 -51.16 -14.63
C GLU A 373 -6.76 -50.38 -13.31
N VAL A 374 -7.40 -50.95 -12.29
CA VAL A 374 -7.49 -50.35 -10.94
C VAL A 374 -6.10 -50.26 -10.32
N LYS A 375 -5.32 -51.34 -10.43
CA LYS A 375 -3.96 -51.43 -9.91
C LYS A 375 -3.01 -50.45 -10.60
N GLU A 376 -3.04 -50.36 -11.93
CA GLU A 376 -2.20 -49.45 -12.71
C GLU A 376 -2.58 -48.00 -12.48
N ALA A 377 -3.87 -47.68 -12.39
CA ALA A 377 -4.33 -46.34 -12.07
C ALA A 377 -3.88 -45.92 -10.65
N PHE A 378 -3.89 -46.83 -9.67
CA PHE A 378 -3.38 -46.53 -8.32
C PHE A 378 -1.89 -46.19 -8.37
N VAL A 379 -1.08 -47.04 -9.02
CA VAL A 379 0.36 -46.83 -9.15
C VAL A 379 0.63 -45.49 -9.83
N LYS A 380 -0.01 -45.23 -10.98
CA LYS A 380 0.14 -43.98 -11.73
C LYS A 380 -0.23 -42.76 -10.90
N ALA A 381 -1.35 -42.80 -10.16
CA ALA A 381 -1.77 -41.70 -9.31
C ALA A 381 -0.71 -41.38 -8.24
N VAL A 382 -0.14 -42.40 -7.59
CA VAL A 382 0.92 -42.17 -6.61
C VAL A 382 2.20 -41.64 -7.29
N GLU A 383 2.54 -42.14 -8.47
CA GLU A 383 3.71 -41.66 -9.21
C GLU A 383 3.59 -40.19 -9.64
N ASP A 384 2.41 -39.78 -10.12
CA ASP A 384 2.09 -38.41 -10.51
C ASP A 384 2.19 -37.46 -9.30
N LEU A 385 1.69 -37.87 -8.14
CA LEU A 385 1.83 -37.12 -6.90
C LEU A 385 3.32 -36.89 -6.59
N ILE A 386 4.09 -37.97 -6.63
CA ILE A 386 5.51 -37.93 -6.29
C ILE A 386 6.25 -36.96 -7.21
N SER A 387 6.06 -37.08 -8.53
CA SER A 387 6.75 -36.23 -9.50
C SER A 387 6.38 -34.76 -9.37
N ASN A 388 5.13 -34.45 -9.01
CA ASN A 388 4.64 -33.08 -9.01
C ASN A 388 4.90 -32.32 -7.70
N TYR A 389 4.91 -33.00 -6.54
CA TYR A 389 4.83 -32.30 -5.26
C TYR A 389 5.91 -32.67 -4.24
N THR A 390 6.51 -33.86 -4.29
CA THR A 390 7.41 -34.31 -3.20
C THR A 390 8.77 -33.60 -3.16
N SER A 391 9.10 -32.89 -4.23
CA SER A 391 10.28 -32.02 -4.32
C SER A 391 10.06 -30.66 -3.62
N LEU A 392 8.80 -30.31 -3.29
CA LEU A 392 8.50 -29.05 -2.60
C LEU A 392 9.09 -29.05 -1.18
N PRO A 393 9.64 -27.89 -0.72
CA PRO A 393 10.40 -27.82 0.53
C PRO A 393 9.56 -28.09 1.79
N ASN A 394 8.25 -27.84 1.71
CA ASN A 394 7.30 -28.10 2.78
C ASN A 394 6.48 -29.39 2.57
N TYR A 395 6.81 -30.24 1.59
CA TYR A 395 6.21 -31.57 1.52
C TYR A 395 6.62 -32.39 2.75
N TRP A 396 5.66 -33.08 3.37
CA TRP A 396 5.88 -33.86 4.58
C TRP A 396 6.73 -35.10 4.31
N LYS A 397 7.82 -35.21 5.06
CA LYS A 397 8.77 -36.32 4.99
C LYS A 397 9.05 -36.85 6.39
N ILE A 398 9.11 -38.16 6.53
CA ILE A 398 9.63 -38.85 7.72
C ILE A 398 10.96 -39.48 7.30
N ASP A 399 12.04 -39.24 8.04
CA ASP A 399 13.39 -39.74 7.70
C ASP A 399 13.84 -39.44 6.26
N GLY A 400 13.43 -38.28 5.73
CA GLY A 400 13.72 -37.89 4.34
C GLY A 400 12.80 -38.51 3.28
N LYS A 401 11.93 -39.45 3.66
CA LYS A 401 11.02 -40.17 2.76
C LYS A 401 9.66 -39.48 2.70
N PRO A 402 9.11 -39.21 1.50
CA PRO A 402 7.80 -38.59 1.38
C PRO A 402 6.72 -39.50 1.95
N VAL A 403 5.77 -38.89 2.65
CA VAL A 403 4.62 -39.58 3.22
C VAL A 403 3.41 -39.35 2.34
N ILE A 404 2.63 -40.40 2.05
CA ILE A 404 1.34 -40.33 1.37
C ILE A 404 0.31 -41.05 2.25
N VAL A 405 -0.88 -40.48 2.38
CA VAL A 405 -1.98 -41.12 3.11
C VAL A 405 -2.98 -41.67 2.10
N THR A 406 -3.54 -42.85 2.33
CA THR A 406 -4.54 -43.49 1.47
C THR A 406 -5.83 -43.69 2.25
N TRP A 407 -6.94 -43.21 1.71
CA TRP A 407 -8.25 -43.26 2.35
C TRP A 407 -8.99 -44.57 2.06
N SER A 408 -9.74 -45.07 3.06
CA SER A 408 -10.59 -46.27 2.97
C SER A 408 -9.87 -47.53 2.47
N THR A 409 -8.66 -47.77 2.99
CA THR A 409 -7.86 -48.96 2.65
C THR A 409 -8.54 -50.27 3.02
N HIS A 410 -9.41 -50.26 4.04
CA HIS A 410 -10.24 -51.40 4.42
C HIS A 410 -11.19 -51.89 3.31
N ALA A 411 -11.47 -51.06 2.31
CA ALA A 411 -12.34 -51.41 1.19
C ALA A 411 -11.57 -51.88 -0.05
N TYR A 412 -10.25 -52.05 0.05
CA TYR A 412 -9.44 -52.61 -1.03
C TYR A 412 -9.62 -54.13 -1.03
N GLN A 413 -9.96 -54.68 -2.20
CA GLN A 413 -10.24 -56.09 -2.39
C GLN A 413 -9.21 -56.70 -3.34
N SER A 414 -8.74 -57.91 -3.02
CA SER A 414 -7.94 -58.73 -3.90
C SER A 414 -7.99 -60.18 -3.43
N LYS A 415 -7.97 -61.14 -4.37
CA LYS A 415 -7.90 -62.57 -4.09
C LYS A 415 -6.48 -63.05 -3.79
N GLU A 416 -5.44 -62.37 -4.31
CA GLU A 416 -4.04 -62.81 -4.20
C GLU A 416 -3.05 -61.63 -4.31
N GLY A 417 -2.51 -61.14 -3.19
CA GLY A 417 -1.28 -60.33 -3.15
C GLY A 417 -1.23 -59.01 -3.96
N ASN A 418 -2.26 -58.67 -4.75
CA ASN A 418 -2.20 -57.60 -5.73
C ASN A 418 -2.21 -56.21 -5.10
N ILE A 419 -2.79 -56.09 -3.91
CA ILE A 419 -2.65 -54.88 -3.08
C ILE A 419 -1.18 -54.72 -2.71
N LYS A 420 -0.56 -55.76 -2.13
CA LYS A 420 0.85 -55.73 -1.75
C LYS A 420 1.75 -55.41 -2.96
N ASP A 421 1.52 -56.06 -4.11
CA ASP A 421 2.28 -55.80 -5.34
C ASP A 421 2.12 -54.37 -5.84
N ALA A 422 0.92 -53.77 -5.73
CA ALA A 422 0.69 -52.38 -6.10
C ALA A 422 1.51 -51.41 -5.21
N PHE A 423 1.50 -51.65 -3.90
CA PHE A 423 2.27 -50.84 -2.95
C PHE A 423 3.78 -51.07 -3.11
N GLU A 424 4.22 -52.31 -3.34
CA GLU A 424 5.62 -52.64 -3.59
C GLU A 424 6.11 -52.00 -4.90
N LYS A 425 5.32 -52.02 -5.98
CA LYS A 425 5.68 -51.37 -7.25
C LYS A 425 5.94 -49.88 -7.12
N VAL A 426 5.23 -49.20 -6.22
CA VAL A 426 5.48 -47.79 -5.89
C VAL A 426 6.67 -47.66 -4.93
N GLY A 427 6.70 -48.46 -3.86
CA GLY A 427 7.68 -48.35 -2.77
C GLY A 427 9.09 -48.80 -3.13
N SER A 428 9.24 -49.88 -3.90
CA SER A 428 10.54 -50.44 -4.31
C SER A 428 11.35 -49.50 -5.20
N ASN A 429 10.68 -48.55 -5.86
CA ASN A 429 11.31 -47.62 -6.79
C ASN A 429 11.59 -46.23 -6.17
N LYS A 430 10.97 -45.88 -5.03
CA LYS A 430 10.87 -44.47 -4.62
C LYS A 430 11.06 -44.17 -3.12
N ASP A 431 11.29 -45.17 -2.28
CA ASP A 431 11.57 -45.04 -0.83
C ASP A 431 10.59 -44.07 -0.12
N ILE A 432 9.33 -44.48 -0.03
CA ILE A 432 8.21 -43.66 0.47
C ILE A 432 7.53 -44.31 1.69
N TYR A 433 6.86 -43.51 2.51
CA TYR A 433 5.91 -44.00 3.51
C TYR A 433 4.49 -43.89 2.98
N ILE A 434 3.72 -44.98 3.04
CA ILE A 434 2.28 -44.95 2.78
C ILE A 434 1.53 -45.32 4.06
N ILE A 435 0.60 -44.47 4.47
CA ILE A 435 -0.25 -44.64 5.65
C ILE A 435 -1.67 -44.98 5.18
N GLY A 436 -2.19 -46.14 5.57
CA GLY A 436 -3.57 -46.53 5.31
C GLY A 436 -4.53 -46.04 6.39
N GLU A 437 -5.60 -45.37 5.98
CA GLU A 437 -6.77 -45.01 6.80
C GLU A 437 -7.93 -45.99 6.55
#